data_AF-A0A3D9SQF9-F1
#
_entry.id   AF-A0A3D9SQF9-F1
#
_cell.length_a   1.000
_cell.length_b   1.000
_cell.length_c   1.000
_cell.angle_alpha   90.00
_cell.angle_beta   90.00
_cell.angle_gamma   90.00
#
_symmetry.space_group_name_H-M   'P 1'
#
loop_
_entity.id
_entity.type
_entity.pdbx_description
1 polymer ?
#
loop_
_entity_poly.entity_id
_entity_poly.type
_entity_poly.pdbx_seq_one_letter_code
_entity_poly.pdbx_strand_id
1 'polypeptide(L)'
;MVAGIVRAASFGTVLAVMVTSCAASHVGDVEATAAALFQAVRNGDGERACAALVPKARSGLETGDSRCAEEILTLGLRGGPLRDAEVWGDRARVRAGDDTVFLTRWASHWKVTAVGCRPRPGQPYECEVEA
;
A
#
# COMPACT_ATOMS: atom_id res chain seq x y z
N MET A 1 -8.18 64.90 -23.78
CA MET A 1 -9.48 65.29 -23.18
C MET A 1 -10.52 64.49 -23.95
N VAL A 2 -11.30 63.55 -23.40
CA VAL A 2 -11.98 63.49 -22.10
C VAL A 2 -11.94 62.05 -21.55
N ALA A 3 -11.84 61.95 -20.23
CA ALA A 3 -11.83 60.72 -19.44
C ALA A 3 -13.21 60.03 -19.41
N GLY A 4 -13.21 58.71 -19.22
CA GLY A 4 -14.44 57.93 -19.01
C GLY A 4 -14.14 56.63 -18.28
N ILE A 5 -13.77 56.72 -17.01
CA ILE A 5 -13.71 55.59 -16.08
C ILE A 5 -15.12 55.35 -15.55
N VAL A 6 -15.66 54.15 -15.75
CA VAL A 6 -16.69 53.59 -14.86
C VAL A 6 -16.19 52.24 -14.37
N ARG A 7 -15.87 52.17 -13.07
CA ARG A 7 -15.51 50.96 -12.34
C ARG A 7 -16.75 50.36 -11.67
N ALA A 8 -16.63 49.04 -11.43
CA ALA A 8 -17.41 48.16 -10.53
C ALA A 8 -18.66 47.51 -11.17
N ALA A 9 -18.96 46.22 -11.00
CA ALA A 9 -18.47 45.24 -10.03
C ALA A 9 -18.69 43.77 -10.49
N SER A 10 -17.65 42.96 -10.23
CA SER A 10 -17.72 41.56 -9.76
C SER A 10 -18.22 40.45 -10.69
N PHE A 11 -17.38 40.02 -11.65
CA PHE A 11 -17.40 38.64 -12.17
C PHE A 11 -16.67 37.73 -11.16
N GLY A 12 -17.43 37.07 -10.29
CA GLY A 12 -16.90 36.17 -9.26
C GLY A 12 -16.97 34.70 -9.66
N THR A 13 -16.26 34.28 -10.72
CA THR A 13 -16.04 32.85 -10.97
C THR A 13 -14.79 32.44 -10.20
N VAL A 14 -14.97 32.05 -8.93
CA VAL A 14 -13.89 31.47 -8.13
C VAL A 14 -13.57 30.09 -8.70
N LEU A 15 -12.50 30.02 -9.51
CA LEU A 15 -11.89 28.77 -9.94
C LEU A 15 -11.21 28.15 -8.72
N ALA A 16 -11.93 27.31 -7.98
CA ALA A 16 -11.39 26.54 -6.86
C ALA A 16 -10.41 25.49 -7.41
N VAL A 17 -9.12 25.83 -7.46
CA VAL A 17 -8.03 24.90 -7.76
C VAL A 17 -7.93 23.93 -6.58
N MET A 18 -8.41 22.70 -6.77
CA MET A 18 -8.27 21.62 -5.78
C MET A 18 -6.81 21.14 -5.75
N VAL A 19 -6.08 21.55 -4.72
CA VAL A 19 -4.71 21.09 -4.43
C VAL A 19 -4.79 19.80 -3.60
N THR A 20 -5.06 18.65 -4.23
CA THR A 20 -5.09 17.33 -3.57
C THR A 20 -4.29 16.27 -4.33
N SER A 21 -3.09 16.61 -4.81
CA SER A 21 -2.32 15.74 -5.72
C SER A 21 -1.15 14.95 -5.09
N CYS A 22 -0.59 15.40 -3.97
CA CYS A 22 0.64 14.76 -3.46
C CYS A 22 0.39 13.51 -2.59
N ALA A 23 -0.72 13.44 -1.84
CA ALA A 23 -1.01 12.28 -1.01
C ALA A 23 -1.61 11.11 -1.80
N ALA A 24 -2.36 11.40 -2.87
CA ALA A 24 -3.04 10.38 -3.68
C ALA A 24 -2.05 9.48 -4.43
N SER A 25 -0.92 10.02 -4.90
CA SER A 25 0.12 9.24 -5.57
C SER A 25 0.75 8.20 -4.64
N HIS A 26 1.03 8.58 -3.39
CA HIS A 26 1.61 7.67 -2.40
C HIS A 26 0.66 6.54 -2.02
N VAL A 27 -0.63 6.82 -1.88
CA VAL A 27 -1.64 5.80 -1.60
C VAL A 27 -1.76 4.82 -2.77
N GLY A 28 -1.78 5.32 -4.01
CA GLY A 28 -1.87 4.47 -5.21
C GLY A 28 -0.68 3.50 -5.35
N ASP A 29 0.54 3.96 -5.07
CA ASP A 29 1.73 3.10 -5.12
C ASP A 29 1.67 1.98 -4.06
N VAL A 30 1.19 2.30 -2.86
CA VAL A 30 1.04 1.33 -1.76
C VAL A 30 0.00 0.27 -2.13
N GLU A 31 -1.16 0.68 -2.63
CA GLU A 31 -2.20 -0.24 -3.09
C GLU A 31 -1.70 -1.11 -4.25
N ALA A 32 -0.95 -0.55 -5.19
CA ALA A 32 -0.38 -1.28 -6.31
C ALA A 32 0.61 -2.37 -5.83
N THR A 33 1.48 -2.07 -4.85
CA THR A 33 2.39 -3.07 -4.26
C THR A 33 1.62 -4.18 -3.54
N ALA A 34 0.61 -3.84 -2.73
CA ALA A 34 -0.22 -4.84 -2.06
C ALA A 34 -0.98 -5.72 -3.06
N ALA A 35 -1.56 -5.11 -4.11
CA ALA A 35 -2.25 -5.83 -5.17
C ALA A 35 -1.31 -6.80 -5.90
N ALA A 36 -0.09 -6.36 -6.23
CA ALA A 36 0.89 -7.16 -6.93
C ALA A 36 1.29 -8.41 -6.13
N LEU A 37 1.46 -8.30 -4.81
CA LEU A 37 1.73 -9.44 -3.93
C LEU A 37 0.60 -10.48 -4.01
N PHE A 38 -0.64 -10.07 -3.77
CA PHE A 38 -1.77 -11.01 -3.79
C PHE A 38 -2.03 -11.58 -5.19
N GLN A 39 -1.79 -10.81 -6.27
CA GLN A 39 -1.85 -11.35 -7.63
C GLN A 39 -0.78 -12.42 -7.86
N ALA A 40 0.45 -12.19 -7.40
CA ALA A 40 1.53 -13.16 -7.53
C ALA A 40 1.19 -14.47 -6.80
N VAL A 41 0.69 -14.38 -5.55
CA VAL A 41 0.24 -15.58 -4.80
C VAL A 41 -0.88 -16.31 -5.54
N ARG A 42 -1.91 -15.61 -6.02
CA ARG A 42 -3.02 -16.24 -6.77
C ARG A 42 -2.58 -16.93 -8.06
N ASN A 43 -1.54 -16.40 -8.69
CA ASN A 43 -0.98 -16.96 -9.92
C ASN A 43 0.02 -18.09 -9.64
N GLY A 44 0.31 -18.41 -8.38
CA GLY A 44 1.36 -19.37 -8.01
C GLY A 44 2.79 -18.85 -8.26
N ASP A 45 2.97 -17.55 -8.43
CA ASP A 45 4.26 -16.91 -8.68
C ASP A 45 4.93 -16.50 -7.35
N GLY A 46 5.48 -17.49 -6.66
CA GLY A 46 6.13 -17.31 -5.36
C GLY A 46 7.35 -16.38 -5.41
N GLU A 47 8.12 -16.41 -6.50
CA GLU A 47 9.28 -15.54 -6.71
C GLU A 47 8.88 -14.07 -6.72
N ARG A 48 7.84 -13.73 -7.49
CA ARG A 48 7.32 -12.36 -7.55
C ARG A 48 6.67 -11.94 -6.23
N ALA A 49 6.02 -12.86 -5.52
CA ALA A 49 5.46 -12.58 -4.20
C ALA A 49 6.59 -12.27 -3.19
N CYS A 50 7.63 -13.10 -3.12
CA CYS A 50 8.78 -12.89 -2.26
C CYS A 50 9.59 -11.64 -2.61
N ALA A 51 9.64 -11.24 -3.88
CA ALA A 51 10.29 -10.00 -4.29
C ALA A 51 9.61 -8.75 -3.71
N ALA A 52 8.30 -8.80 -3.45
CA ALA A 52 7.55 -7.72 -2.82
C ALA A 52 7.85 -7.59 -1.32
N LEU A 53 8.31 -8.65 -0.66
CA LEU A 53 8.68 -8.65 0.76
C LEU A 53 10.01 -7.94 1.00
N VAL A 54 10.11 -7.20 2.11
CA VAL A 54 11.41 -6.73 2.62
C VAL A 54 12.33 -7.92 2.92
N PRO A 55 13.67 -7.75 2.86
CA PRO A 55 14.61 -8.86 3.03
C PRO A 55 14.39 -9.66 4.32
N LYS A 56 14.07 -8.98 5.43
CA LYS A 56 13.85 -9.61 6.74
C LYS A 56 12.61 -10.53 6.74
N ALA A 57 11.48 -10.05 6.21
CA ALA A 57 10.26 -10.87 6.05
C ALA A 57 10.50 -12.06 5.10
N ARG A 58 11.23 -11.84 4.01
CA ARG A 58 11.61 -12.91 3.07
C ARG A 58 12.45 -14.00 3.77
N SER A 59 13.47 -13.61 4.52
CA SER A 59 14.31 -14.57 5.26
C SER A 59 13.54 -15.29 6.37
N GLY A 60 12.48 -14.70 6.92
CA GLY A 60 11.62 -15.35 7.91
C GLY A 60 10.88 -16.58 7.36
N LEU A 61 10.69 -16.65 6.03
CA LEU A 61 10.08 -17.80 5.35
C LEU A 61 11.10 -18.85 4.91
N GLU A 62 12.40 -18.53 4.99
CA GLU A 62 13.47 -19.44 4.58
C GLU A 62 13.92 -20.27 5.79
N THR A 63 13.24 -21.40 6.02
CA THR A 63 13.57 -22.31 7.14
C THR A 63 14.18 -23.62 6.64
N GLY A 64 15.41 -23.92 7.05
CA GLY A 64 16.12 -25.13 6.64
C GLY A 64 16.31 -25.17 5.13
N ASP A 65 15.67 -26.15 4.48
CA ASP A 65 15.70 -26.32 3.02
C ASP A 65 14.57 -25.59 2.28
N SER A 66 13.63 -24.97 3.00
CA SER A 66 12.44 -24.33 2.41
C SER A 66 12.80 -22.96 1.82
N ARG A 67 12.35 -22.70 0.59
CA ARG A 67 12.54 -21.39 -0.05
C ARG A 67 11.32 -20.51 0.16
N CYS A 68 11.54 -19.20 0.27
CA CYS A 68 10.43 -18.23 0.37
C CYS A 68 9.38 -18.44 -0.73
N ALA A 69 9.81 -18.67 -1.97
CA ALA A 69 8.92 -18.81 -3.12
C ALA A 69 7.95 -20.00 -2.99
N GLU A 70 8.36 -21.07 -2.29
CA GLU A 70 7.50 -22.22 -2.01
C GLU A 70 6.60 -21.91 -0.81
N GLU A 71 7.20 -21.45 0.29
CA GLU A 71 6.50 -21.24 1.56
C GLU A 71 5.40 -20.18 1.46
N ILE A 72 5.64 -19.07 0.78
CA ILE A 72 4.66 -17.97 0.69
C ILE A 72 3.32 -18.41 0.03
N LEU A 73 3.37 -19.46 -0.79
CA LEU A 73 2.20 -19.99 -1.48
C LEU A 73 1.37 -20.95 -0.60
N THR A 74 1.95 -21.47 0.50
CA THR A 74 1.27 -22.39 1.43
C THR A 74 0.45 -21.64 2.48
N LEU A 75 0.79 -20.38 2.76
CA LEU A 75 0.22 -19.54 3.81
C LEU A 75 -1.25 -19.11 3.59
N GLY A 76 -1.84 -19.46 2.45
CA GLY A 76 -3.25 -19.15 2.18
C GLY A 76 -3.55 -17.65 2.10
N LEU A 77 -2.59 -16.83 1.65
CA LEU A 77 -2.73 -15.38 1.48
C LEU A 77 -3.70 -15.06 0.33
N ARG A 78 -5.00 -15.02 0.64
CA ARG A 78 -6.05 -14.78 -0.36
C ARG A 78 -6.20 -13.30 -0.68
N GLY A 79 -6.05 -12.43 0.32
CA GLY A 79 -6.41 -11.03 0.24
C GLY A 79 -7.88 -10.83 -0.14
N GLY A 80 -8.15 -9.71 -0.82
CA GLY A 80 -9.47 -9.34 -1.27
C GLY A 80 -9.44 -7.96 -1.94
N PRO A 81 -10.61 -7.32 -2.15
CA PRO A 81 -10.65 -5.94 -2.61
C PRO A 81 -9.85 -5.04 -1.67
N LEU A 82 -8.92 -4.26 -2.23
CA LEU A 82 -8.11 -3.32 -1.45
C LEU A 82 -8.95 -2.13 -1.01
N ARG A 83 -8.90 -1.80 0.27
CA ARG A 83 -9.64 -0.71 0.91
C ARG A 83 -8.79 -0.11 2.03
N ASP A 84 -9.16 1.11 2.44
CA ASP A 84 -8.63 1.78 3.63
C ASP A 84 -7.09 1.80 3.66
N ALA A 85 -6.50 2.22 2.55
CA ALA A 85 -5.06 2.44 2.45
C ALA A 85 -4.67 3.74 3.18
N GLU A 86 -3.74 3.62 4.11
CA GLU A 86 -3.28 4.71 4.96
C GLU A 86 -1.75 4.79 4.92
N VAL A 87 -1.21 6.00 4.77
CA VAL A 87 0.23 6.26 4.68
C VAL A 87 0.64 7.23 5.78
N TRP A 88 1.65 6.84 6.54
CA TRP A 88 2.26 7.62 7.62
C TRP A 88 3.77 7.74 7.36
N GLY A 89 4.14 8.72 6.53
CA GLY A 89 5.52 8.96 6.14
C GLY A 89 6.09 7.82 5.31
N ASP A 90 6.98 7.02 5.90
CA ASP A 90 7.63 5.87 5.31
C ASP A 90 6.92 4.54 5.59
N ARG A 91 5.81 4.55 6.34
CA ARG A 91 5.03 3.34 6.65
C ARG A 91 3.64 3.44 6.06
N ALA A 92 3.04 2.30 5.75
CA ALA A 92 1.68 2.24 5.25
C ALA A 92 0.96 0.96 5.68
N ARG A 93 -0.38 1.02 5.64
CA ARG A 93 -1.27 -0.12 5.84
C ARG A 93 -2.30 -0.16 4.72
N VAL A 94 -2.66 -1.35 4.27
CA VAL A 94 -3.79 -1.59 3.35
C VAL A 94 -4.62 -2.74 3.89
N ARG A 95 -5.95 -2.60 3.89
CA ARG A 95 -6.85 -3.74 4.13
C ARG A 95 -7.23 -4.40 2.80
N ALA A 96 -7.29 -5.72 2.79
CA ALA A 96 -7.55 -6.52 1.61
C ALA A 96 -8.55 -7.64 1.96
N GLY A 97 -9.85 -7.33 1.89
CA GLY A 97 -10.87 -8.21 2.47
C GLY A 97 -10.67 -8.32 3.99
N ASP A 98 -10.51 -9.55 4.49
CA ASP A 98 -10.23 -9.84 5.90
C ASP A 98 -8.73 -9.79 6.25
N ASP A 99 -7.86 -9.65 5.25
CA ASP A 99 -6.41 -9.50 5.44
C ASP A 99 -6.03 -8.04 5.64
N THR A 100 -4.90 -7.84 6.33
CA THR A 100 -4.19 -6.56 6.40
C THR A 100 -2.75 -6.75 5.94
N VAL A 101 -2.25 -5.76 5.20
CA VAL A 101 -0.87 -5.68 4.73
C VAL A 101 -0.21 -4.44 5.31
N PHE A 102 1.00 -4.60 5.84
CA PHE A 102 1.84 -3.48 6.26
C PHE A 102 3.02 -3.34 5.30
N LEU A 103 3.33 -2.10 4.95
CA LEU A 103 4.37 -1.76 4.00
C LEU A 103 5.29 -0.69 4.57
N THR A 104 6.53 -0.71 4.10
CA THR A 104 7.51 0.35 4.33
C THR A 104 8.09 0.85 3.02
N ARG A 105 8.48 2.12 2.99
CA ARG A 105 9.19 2.72 1.88
C ARG A 105 10.64 2.26 1.95
N TRP A 106 11.00 1.37 1.04
CA TRP A 106 12.35 0.87 0.85
C TRP A 106 13.02 1.63 -0.31
N ALA A 107 13.86 2.60 0.01
CA ALA A 107 14.39 3.57 -0.94
C ALA A 107 13.25 4.31 -1.69
N SER A 108 13.14 4.13 -3.01
CA SER A 108 12.12 4.80 -3.84
C SER A 108 10.85 3.98 -4.08
N HIS A 109 10.75 2.77 -3.49
CA HIS A 109 9.65 1.84 -3.74
C HIS A 109 9.03 1.34 -2.43
N TRP A 110 7.79 0.90 -2.47
CA TRP A 110 7.15 0.23 -1.34
C TRP A 110 7.49 -1.25 -1.32
N LYS A 111 7.70 -1.79 -0.12
CA LYS A 111 7.88 -3.21 0.12
C LYS A 111 7.03 -3.65 1.31
N VAL A 112 6.55 -4.88 1.25
CA VAL A 112 5.70 -5.49 2.29
C VAL A 112 6.58 -5.90 3.47
N THR A 113 6.25 -5.40 4.66
CA THR A 113 6.88 -5.80 5.92
C THR A 113 6.10 -6.89 6.63
N ALA A 114 4.77 -6.93 6.46
CA ALA A 114 3.92 -7.97 7.01
C ALA A 114 2.66 -8.18 6.17
N VAL A 115 2.18 -9.42 6.08
CA VAL A 115 0.97 -9.81 5.33
C VAL A 115 0.28 -11.02 5.96
N GLY A 116 -0.99 -11.23 5.62
CA GLY A 116 -1.85 -12.20 6.29
C GLY A 116 -2.26 -11.73 7.67
N CYS A 117 -2.25 -10.41 7.91
CA CYS A 117 -2.40 -9.86 9.25
C CYS A 117 -3.87 -9.74 9.63
N ARG A 118 -4.25 -10.31 10.78
CA ARG A 118 -5.58 -10.14 11.39
C ARG A 118 -5.55 -9.24 12.61
N PRO A 119 -6.52 -8.32 12.75
CA PRO A 119 -6.60 -7.44 13.91
C PRO A 119 -6.94 -8.24 15.17
N ARG A 120 -6.30 -7.88 16.29
CA ARG A 120 -6.61 -8.41 17.62
C ARG A 120 -6.95 -7.25 18.56
N PRO A 121 -8.12 -7.27 19.25
CA PRO A 121 -8.50 -6.18 20.14
C PRO A 121 -7.46 -5.96 21.25
N GLY A 122 -6.95 -4.72 21.34
CA GLY A 122 -5.97 -4.32 22.37
C GLY A 122 -4.58 -4.95 22.21
N GLN A 123 -4.31 -5.65 21.10
CA GLN A 123 -3.06 -6.36 20.87
C GLN A 123 -2.49 -6.02 19.48
N PRO A 124 -1.19 -6.26 19.25
CA PRO A 124 -0.64 -6.23 17.90
C PRO A 124 -1.38 -7.21 16.98
N TYR A 125 -1.38 -6.91 15.68
CA TYR A 125 -1.89 -7.82 14.66
C TYR A 125 -1.18 -9.16 14.74
N GLU A 126 -1.88 -10.22 14.32
CA GLU A 126 -1.30 -11.54 14.13
C GLU A 126 -1.11 -11.75 12.64
N CYS A 127 0.12 -11.98 12.19
CA CYS A 127 0.48 -12.04 10.78
C CYS A 127 1.06 -13.41 10.43
N GLU A 128 0.75 -13.89 9.22
CA GLU A 128 1.37 -15.09 8.66
C GLU A 128 2.84 -14.84 8.27
N VAL A 129 3.15 -13.61 7.83
CA VAL A 129 4.50 -13.16 7.51
C VAL A 129 4.76 -11.82 8.16
N GLU A 130 5.91 -11.68 8.81
CA GLU A 130 6.36 -10.40 9.37
C GLU A 130 7.89 -10.27 9.38
N ALA A 131 8.37 -9.03 9.33
CA ALA A 131 9.78 -8.66 9.34
C ALA A 131 10.33 -8.56 10.77
#